data_AF-A0A1G2QGB6-F1
#
_entry.id   AF-A0A1G2QGB6-F1
#
_cell.length_a   1.000
_cell.length_b   1.000
_cell.length_c   1.000
_cell.angle_alpha   90.00
_cell.angle_beta   90.00
_cell.angle_gamma   90.00
#
_symmetry.space_group_name_H-M   'P 1'
#
loop_
_entity.id
_entity.type
_entity.pdbx_description
1 polymer ?
#
loop_
_entity_poly.entity_id
_entity_poly.type
_entity_poly.pdbx_seq_one_letter_code
_entity_poly.pdbx_strand_id
1 'polypeptide(L)'
;MSLSLYLAQVVGLYLILMGLILLVKRQAMMRVVTEMAKNRALIYTICVIELAAGLALVVAHNVWAWNFQVIITIVGWLLLLEAVAYLMLPYRVFTKWVSWLNKKSVYWIGGFLAVALGLYLTNIGFNLF
;
A
#
# COMPACT_ATOMS: atom_id res chain seq x y z
N MET A 1 -4.94 -12.78 -20.70
CA MET A 1 -3.93 -12.48 -19.67
C MET A 1 -4.35 -13.16 -18.38
N SER A 2 -3.45 -13.84 -17.66
CA SER A 2 -3.80 -14.41 -16.35
C SER A 2 -4.05 -13.30 -15.33
N LEU A 3 -4.94 -13.53 -14.36
CA LEU A 3 -5.23 -12.57 -13.31
C LEU A 3 -3.95 -12.12 -12.57
N SER A 4 -3.03 -13.05 -12.32
CA SER A 4 -1.73 -12.75 -11.70
C SER A 4 -0.91 -11.72 -12.48
N LEU A 5 -0.88 -11.80 -13.81
CA LEU A 5 -0.14 -10.85 -14.65
C LEU A 5 -0.84 -9.49 -14.68
N TYR A 6 -2.17 -9.46 -14.76
CA TYR A 6 -2.94 -8.22 -14.65
C TYR A 6 -2.67 -7.50 -13.33
N LEU A 7 -2.73 -8.23 -12.22
CA LEU A 7 -2.46 -7.67 -10.90
C LEU A 7 -0.99 -7.22 -10.76
N ALA A 8 -0.04 -7.94 -11.36
CA ALA A 8 1.36 -7.50 -11.40
C ALA A 8 1.52 -6.15 -12.13
N GLN A 9 0.80 -5.93 -13.24
CA GLN A 9 0.80 -4.65 -13.95
C GLN A 9 0.21 -3.52 -13.07
N VAL A 10 -0.98 -3.75 -12.51
CA VAL A 10 -1.70 -2.74 -11.71
C VAL A 10 -0.92 -2.39 -10.44
N VAL A 11 -0.54 -3.39 -9.64
CA VAL A 11 0.21 -3.20 -8.39
C VAL A 11 1.61 -2.65 -8.69
N GLY A 12 2.27 -3.16 -9.74
CA GLY A 12 3.59 -2.69 -10.15
C GLY A 12 3.61 -1.20 -10.48
N LEU A 13 2.70 -0.76 -11.36
CA LEU A 13 2.58 0.65 -11.74
C LEU A 13 2.19 1.53 -10.55
N TYR A 14 1.23 1.07 -9.72
CA TYR A 14 0.84 1.79 -8.50
C TYR A 14 2.04 2.03 -7.57
N LEU A 15 2.84 1.00 -7.31
CA LEU A 15 4.01 1.10 -6.43
C LEU A 15 5.09 2.03 -6.99
N ILE A 16 5.33 2.02 -8.31
CA ILE A 16 6.26 2.96 -8.95
C ILE A 16 5.75 4.40 -8.75
N LEU A 17 4.50 4.68 -9.13
CA LEU A 17 3.94 6.03 -9.07
C LEU A 17 3.90 6.56 -7.64
N MET A 18 3.39 5.77 -6.70
CA MET A 18 3.33 6.16 -5.29
C MET A 18 4.73 6.28 -4.68
N GLY A 19 5.64 5.35 -4.98
CA GLY A 19 7.02 5.41 -4.52
C GLY A 19 7.72 6.68 -4.97
N LEU A 20 7.59 7.06 -6.25
CA LEU A 20 8.12 8.33 -6.77
C LEU A 20 7.49 9.55 -6.09
N ILE A 21 6.18 9.54 -5.85
CA ILE A 21 5.51 10.63 -5.12
C ILE A 21 6.06 10.76 -3.69
N LEU A 22 6.28 9.64 -2.98
CA LEU A 22 6.85 9.64 -1.63
C LEU A 22 8.28 10.19 -1.62
N LEU A 23 9.08 9.89 -2.63
CA LEU A 23 10.46 10.36 -2.76
C LEU A 23 10.53 11.85 -3.12
N VAL A 24 9.78 12.28 -4.13
CA VAL A 24 9.82 13.66 -4.66
C VAL A 24 9.04 14.63 -3.77
N LYS A 25 7.83 14.26 -3.34
CA LYS A 25 6.91 15.12 -2.57
C LYS A 25 6.83 14.74 -1.09
N ARG A 26 7.90 14.17 -0.52
CA ARG A 26 7.96 13.70 0.87
C ARG A 26 7.34 14.65 1.89
N GLN A 27 7.77 15.91 1.92
CA GLN A 27 7.29 16.89 2.91
C GLN A 27 5.81 17.23 2.74
N ALA A 28 5.28 17.17 1.51
CA ALA A 28 3.87 17.35 1.24
C ALA A 28 3.07 16.14 1.72
N MET A 29 3.55 14.91 1.44
CA MET A 29 2.90 13.68 1.90
C MET A 29 2.87 13.57 3.42
N MET A 30 3.96 13.92 4.10
CA MET A 30 4.00 13.99 5.57
C MET A 30 2.93 14.94 6.15
N ARG A 31 2.70 16.08 5.48
CA ARG A 31 1.65 17.02 5.87
C ARG A 31 0.27 16.46 5.61
N VAL A 32 0.04 15.86 4.43
CA VAL A 32 -1.23 15.20 4.09
C VAL A 32 -1.60 14.15 5.13
N VAL A 33 -0.68 13.24 5.48
CA VAL A 33 -0.89 12.21 6.50
C VAL A 33 -1.20 12.83 7.87
N THR A 34 -0.55 13.95 8.23
CA THR A 34 -0.81 14.65 9.49
C THR A 34 -2.20 15.28 9.53
N GLU A 35 -2.66 15.87 8.43
CA GLU A 35 -4.00 16.47 8.35
C GLU A 35 -5.09 15.40 8.31
N MET A 36 -4.86 14.30 7.58
CA MET A 36 -5.74 13.14 7.58
C MET A 36 -5.89 12.57 8.99
N ALA A 37 -4.79 12.45 9.74
CA ALA A 37 -4.78 11.94 11.10
C ALA A 37 -5.66 12.75 12.07
N LYS A 38 -6.00 14.01 11.74
CA LYS A 38 -6.89 14.87 12.54
C LYS A 38 -8.37 14.71 12.16
N ASN A 39 -8.67 14.16 10.97
CA ASN A 39 -10.02 14.02 10.45
C ASN A 39 -10.50 12.57 10.53
N ARG A 40 -11.25 12.25 11.60
CA ARG A 40 -11.79 10.90 11.85
C ARG A 40 -12.68 10.38 10.72
N ALA A 41 -13.54 11.22 10.17
CA ALA A 41 -14.45 10.81 9.10
C ALA A 41 -13.67 10.42 7.83
N LEU A 42 -12.62 11.18 7.51
CA LEU A 42 -11.75 10.89 6.38
C LEU A 42 -10.98 9.57 6.57
N ILE A 43 -10.41 9.34 7.75
CA ILE A 43 -9.72 8.08 8.07
C ILE A 43 -10.69 6.91 7.91
N TYR A 44 -11.88 7.00 8.50
CA TYR A 44 -12.88 5.94 8.42
C TYR A 44 -13.25 5.63 6.95
N THR A 45 -13.48 6.68 6.16
CA THR A 45 -13.81 6.54 4.73
C THR A 45 -12.69 5.80 3.98
N ILE A 46 -11.43 6.17 4.23
CA ILE A 46 -10.28 5.53 3.59
C ILE A 46 -10.15 4.08 4.02
N CYS A 47 -10.27 3.78 5.31
CA CYS A 47 -10.17 2.41 5.80
C CYS A 47 -11.30 1.53 5.26
N VAL A 48 -12.50 2.04 5.03
CA VAL A 48 -13.59 1.27 4.40
C VAL A 48 -13.27 0.93 2.94
N ILE A 49 -12.72 1.89 2.18
CA ILE A 49 -12.28 1.67 0.79
C ILE A 49 -11.12 0.68 0.75
N GLU A 50 -10.14 0.86 1.63
CA GLU A 50 -8.98 0.00 1.76
C GLU A 50 -9.36 -1.43 2.17
N LEU A 51 -10.32 -1.59 3.09
CA LEU A 51 -10.88 -2.88 3.47
C LEU A 51 -11.50 -3.59 2.27
N ALA A 52 -12.32 -2.88 1.48
CA ALA A 52 -12.93 -3.43 0.28
C ALA A 52 -11.88 -3.84 -0.76
N ALA A 53 -10.86 -3.02 -0.98
CA ALA A 53 -9.76 -3.31 -1.89
C ALA A 53 -8.92 -4.52 -1.42
N GLY A 54 -8.59 -4.57 -0.13
CA GLY A 54 -7.85 -5.68 0.49
C GLY A 54 -8.62 -6.99 0.42
N LEU A 55 -9.92 -6.98 0.75
CA LEU A 55 -10.80 -8.15 0.58
C LEU A 55 -10.86 -8.60 -0.87
N ALA A 56 -11.07 -7.68 -1.80
CA ALA A 56 -11.11 -8.01 -3.23
C ALA A 56 -9.81 -8.66 -3.69
N LEU A 57 -8.66 -8.13 -3.27
CA LEU A 57 -7.35 -8.64 -3.65
C LEU A 57 -7.07 -10.01 -3.02
N VAL A 58 -7.35 -10.19 -1.72
CA VAL A 58 -7.17 -11.49 -1.03
C VAL A 58 -8.11 -12.56 -1.59
N VAL A 59 -9.38 -12.25 -1.83
CA VAL A 59 -10.33 -13.24 -2.38
C VAL A 59 -9.98 -13.59 -3.83
N ALA A 60 -9.59 -12.62 -4.64
CA ALA A 60 -9.25 -12.85 -6.05
C ALA A 60 -7.87 -13.49 -6.23
N HIS A 61 -6.92 -13.23 -5.32
CA HIS A 61 -5.52 -13.60 -5.47
C HIS A 61 -4.85 -13.91 -4.12
N ASN A 62 -5.01 -15.16 -3.65
CA ASN A 62 -4.35 -15.68 -2.45
C ASN A 62 -3.41 -16.83 -2.79
N VAL A 63 -2.25 -16.50 -3.37
CA VAL A 63 -1.29 -17.50 -3.86
C VAL A 63 0.06 -17.37 -3.15
N TRP A 64 0.31 -18.28 -2.23
CA TRP A 64 1.55 -18.38 -1.45
C TRP A 64 2.61 -19.24 -2.15
N ALA A 65 2.89 -18.93 -3.42
CA ALA A 65 3.97 -19.56 -4.17
C ALA A 65 5.24 -18.71 -4.06
N TRP A 66 6.43 -19.34 -4.00
CA TRP A 66 7.74 -18.66 -3.95
C TRP A 66 8.13 -17.98 -5.28
N ASN A 67 7.27 -17.10 -5.80
CA ASN A 67 7.46 -16.32 -7.01
C ASN A 67 6.79 -14.93 -6.84
N PHE A 68 6.72 -14.13 -7.90
CA PHE A 68 6.16 -12.76 -7.86
C PHE A 68 4.72 -12.67 -7.32
N GLN A 69 3.94 -13.75 -7.38
CA GLN A 69 2.56 -13.80 -6.91
C GLN A 69 2.46 -13.61 -5.39
N VAL A 70 3.51 -13.99 -4.63
CA VAL A 70 3.54 -13.77 -3.18
C VAL A 70 3.54 -12.28 -2.83
N ILE A 71 4.17 -11.44 -3.66
CA ILE A 71 4.22 -9.99 -3.42
C ILE A 71 2.81 -9.42 -3.49
N ILE A 72 2.02 -9.82 -4.49
CA ILE A 72 0.62 -9.41 -4.66
C ILE A 72 -0.22 -9.89 -3.48
N THR A 73 -0.02 -11.15 -3.08
CA THR A 73 -0.72 -11.76 -1.93
C THR A 73 -0.40 -10.99 -0.64
N ILE A 74 0.87 -10.67 -0.39
CA ILE A 74 1.30 -9.88 0.77
C ILE A 74 0.68 -8.48 0.74
N VAL A 75 0.66 -7.80 -0.42
CA VAL A 75 0.02 -6.48 -0.55
C VAL A 75 -1.47 -6.56 -0.19
N GLY A 76 -2.20 -7.57 -0.67
CA GLY A 76 -3.61 -7.78 -0.34
C GLY A 76 -3.83 -7.97 1.17
N TRP A 77 -3.02 -8.81 1.80
CA TRP A 77 -3.10 -9.04 3.24
C TRP A 77 -2.71 -7.81 4.06
N LEU A 78 -1.71 -7.03 3.63
CA LEU A 78 -1.33 -5.79 4.31
C LEU A 78 -2.49 -4.77 4.30
N LEU A 79 -3.09 -4.51 3.13
CA LEU A 79 -4.25 -3.61 3.01
C LEU A 79 -5.41 -4.07 3.90
N LEU A 80 -5.71 -5.38 3.86
CA LEU A 80 -6.80 -5.96 4.65
C LEU A 80 -6.55 -5.81 6.15
N LEU A 81 -5.38 -6.22 6.63
CA LEU A 81 -5.05 -6.19 8.06
C LEU A 81 -4.89 -4.77 8.59
N GLU A 82 -4.30 -3.86 7.81
CA GLU A 82 -4.16 -2.44 8.15
C GLU A 82 -5.53 -1.78 8.32
N ALA A 83 -6.43 -1.95 7.36
CA ALA A 83 -7.77 -1.41 7.41
C ALA A 83 -8.58 -1.96 8.60
N VAL A 84 -8.54 -3.28 8.84
CA VAL A 84 -9.21 -3.91 9.99
C VAL A 84 -8.65 -3.37 11.30
N ALA A 85 -7.32 -3.28 11.43
CA ALA A 85 -6.70 -2.74 12.64
C ALA A 85 -7.14 -1.29 12.89
N TYR A 86 -7.17 -0.44 11.86
CA TYR A 86 -7.58 0.95 12.02
C TYR A 86 -9.06 1.16 12.33
N LEU A 87 -9.94 0.29 11.81
CA LEU A 87 -11.36 0.33 12.12
C LEU A 87 -11.68 -0.17 13.54
N MET A 88 -10.88 -1.10 14.08
CA MET A 88 -11.12 -1.70 15.40
C MET A 88 -10.38 -0.97 16.53
N LEU A 89 -9.23 -0.35 16.27
CA LEU A 89 -8.41 0.26 17.31
C LEU A 89 -8.94 1.62 17.77
N PRO A 90 -8.75 1.99 19.06
CA PRO A 90 -9.09 3.31 19.54
C PRO A 90 -8.32 4.41 18.79
N TYR A 91 -8.97 5.54 18.51
CA TYR A 91 -8.36 6.68 17.80
C TYR A 91 -7.03 7.17 18.40
N ARG A 92 -6.85 7.05 19.72
CA ARG A 92 -5.58 7.39 20.39
C ARG A 92 -4.42 6.46 19.98
N VAL A 93 -4.72 5.17 19.78
CA VAL A 93 -3.72 4.19 19.31
C VAL A 93 -3.36 4.50 17.86
N PHE A 94 -4.36 4.72 17.01
CA PHE A 94 -4.17 5.11 15.61
C PHE A 94 -3.26 6.33 15.46
N THR A 95 -3.57 7.45 16.14
CA THR A 95 -2.77 8.68 16.01
C THR A 95 -1.32 8.50 16.48
N LYS A 96 -1.09 7.64 17.50
CA LYS A 96 0.26 7.25 17.93
C LYS A 96 0.99 6.45 16.87
N TRP A 97 0.34 5.51 16.21
CA TRP A 97 0.92 4.72 15.12
C TRP A 97 1.28 5.60 13.92
N VAL A 98 0.34 6.45 13.48
CA VAL A 98 0.57 7.38 12.38
C VAL A 98 1.74 8.31 12.67
N SER A 99 1.82 8.91 13.85
CA SER A 99 2.95 9.77 14.22
C SER A 99 4.29 9.01 14.27
N TRP A 100 4.29 7.73 14.65
CA TRP A 100 5.49 6.90 14.63
C TRP A 100 5.97 6.58 13.21
N LEU A 101 5.03 6.32 12.29
CA LEU A 101 5.29 6.05 10.88
C LEU A 101 5.56 7.33 10.07
N ASN A 102 5.08 8.49 10.50
CA ASN A 102 5.22 9.75 9.80
C ASN A 102 6.60 10.40 9.99
N LYS A 103 7.67 9.66 9.67
CA LYS A 103 9.07 10.10 9.80
C LYS A 103 9.75 10.11 8.44
N LYS A 104 10.65 11.08 8.20
CA LYS A 104 11.37 11.22 6.92
C LYS A 104 12.03 9.91 6.45
N SER A 105 12.60 9.11 7.37
CA SER A 105 13.23 7.83 7.06
C SER A 105 12.24 6.80 6.50
N VAL A 106 11.03 6.72 7.05
CA VAL A 106 9.99 5.79 6.59
C VAL A 106 9.57 6.09 5.16
N TYR A 107 9.40 7.37 4.80
CA TYR A 107 9.07 7.76 3.42
C TYR A 107 10.21 7.45 2.44
N TRP A 108 11.47 7.60 2.85
CA TRP A 108 12.62 7.23 2.03
C TRP A 108 12.67 5.73 1.79
N ILE A 109 12.65 4.95 2.88
CA ILE A 109 12.72 3.48 2.81
C ILE A 109 11.53 2.93 2.04
N GLY A 110 10.31 3.37 2.39
CA GLY A 110 9.07 2.97 1.71
C GLY A 110 9.03 3.39 0.25
N GLY A 111 9.49 4.60 -0.07
CA GLY A 111 9.55 5.08 -1.46
C GLY A 111 10.51 4.26 -2.32
N PHE A 112 11.73 4.00 -1.85
CA PHE A 112 12.69 3.15 -2.58
C PHE A 112 12.21 1.71 -2.71
N LEU A 113 11.69 1.13 -1.63
CA LEU A 113 11.16 -0.23 -1.64
C LEU A 113 9.98 -0.36 -2.62
N ALA A 114 9.07 0.60 -2.61
CA ALA A 114 7.93 0.63 -3.52
C ALA A 114 8.39 0.73 -4.99
N VAL A 115 9.32 1.64 -5.31
CA VAL A 115 9.85 1.74 -6.68
C VAL A 115 10.54 0.44 -7.10
N ALA A 116 11.37 -0.16 -6.25
CA ALA A 116 12.07 -1.40 -6.57
C ALA A 116 11.11 -2.58 -6.83
N LEU A 117 10.16 -2.82 -5.92
CA LEU A 117 9.14 -3.86 -6.08
C LEU A 117 8.23 -3.56 -7.27
N GLY A 118 7.88 -2.31 -7.48
CA GLY A 118 7.04 -1.86 -8.58
C GLY A 118 7.68 -2.10 -9.94
N LEU A 119 8.98 -1.79 -10.09
CA LEU A 119 9.75 -2.09 -11.30
C LEU A 119 9.81 -3.60 -11.55
N TYR A 120 10.08 -4.39 -10.51
CA TYR A 120 10.11 -5.85 -10.61
C TYR A 120 8.76 -6.43 -11.08
N LEU A 121 7.65 -6.02 -10.47
CA LEU A 121 6.31 -6.48 -10.84
C LEU A 121 5.88 -6.01 -12.23
N THR A 122 6.18 -4.76 -12.59
CA THR A 122 5.87 -4.19 -13.91
C THR A 122 6.62 -4.95 -15.00
N ASN A 123 7.89 -5.27 -14.76
CA ASN A 123 8.70 -6.06 -15.70
C ASN A 123 8.04 -7.41 -16.01
N ILE A 124 7.59 -8.12 -14.98
CA ILE A 124 6.92 -9.41 -15.11
C ILE A 124 5.53 -9.24 -15.74
N GLY A 125 4.75 -8.28 -15.27
CA GLY A 125 3.37 -8.06 -15.72
C GLY A 125 3.27 -7.74 -17.21
N PHE A 126 4.23 -6.98 -17.74
CA PHE A 126 4.29 -6.62 -19.17
C PHE A 126 5.18 -7.55 -20.01
N ASN A 127 5.84 -8.54 -19.40
CA ASN A 127 6.86 -9.38 -20.05
C ASN A 127 7.92 -8.52 -20.78
N LEU A 128 8.45 -7.50 -20.10
CA LEU A 128 9.38 -6.55 -20.73
C LEU A 128 10.75 -7.17 -21.01
N PHE A 129 11.08 -8.32 -20.41
CA PHE A 129 12.23 -9.18 -20.72
C PHE A 129 11.92 -10.64 -20.36
#